data_AF-A0A286B8A0-F1
#
_entry.id   AF-A0A286B8A0-F1
#
_cell.length_a   1.000
_cell.length_b   1.000
_cell.length_c   1.000
_cell.angle_alpha   90.00
_cell.angle_beta   90.00
_cell.angle_gamma   90.00
#
_symmetry.space_group_name_H-M   'P 1'
#
loop_
_entity.id
_entity.type
_entity.pdbx_description
1 polymer ?
#
loop_
_entity_poly.entity_id
_entity_poly.type
_entity_poly.pdbx_seq_one_letter_code
_entity_poly.pdbx_strand_id
1 'polypeptide(L)'
;MFAIRSAVIPVLASFVFAGCTHLPATQPVKPEVLGALQPVEVKVGITQAELYAAFVRSNAAATGAAACGAVPGLGILLAAACGGAMGAVDASVNATRAKAAEESVRPLKDELVDVNFDQLMRESLTQSLQSVPNMQLADVAVTKTVTTEAYEKTFKGSTSNAVMFINLDYHLSPDFSTLEVSARGLIYPRGATARKAAKLPTALSATPSEPALALQNATYRSNIIYRAKHPASGDDATKNIAAWKADNARLLKVALLDGIAQSTALLASDLQSKHPIYAAATANVDTPLGLKANLVSQRNTGKLLRYPDGSLYFDAALANVAAAAPAVVATSPATPSADAAAPAAAVSAVQAVADTAAK
;
A
#
# COMPACT_ATOMS: atom_id res chain seq x y z
N MET A 1 27.16 50.11 -57.12
CA MET A 1 25.78 50.11 -56.58
C MET A 1 25.31 48.67 -56.47
N PHE A 2 25.22 48.12 -55.26
CA PHE A 2 24.26 47.06 -54.90
C PHE A 2 24.15 47.08 -53.37
N ALA A 3 22.98 47.43 -52.88
CA ALA A 3 22.68 47.60 -51.46
C ALA A 3 22.18 46.28 -50.88
N ILE A 4 22.83 45.78 -49.82
CA ILE A 4 22.38 44.63 -49.05
C ILE A 4 21.52 45.15 -47.91
N ARG A 5 20.20 44.95 -48.00
CA ARG A 5 19.25 45.24 -46.92
C ARG A 5 19.20 44.06 -45.96
N SER A 6 19.55 44.31 -44.70
CA SER A 6 19.39 43.40 -43.58
C SER A 6 17.90 43.12 -43.31
N ALA A 7 17.49 41.85 -43.34
CA ALA A 7 16.21 41.40 -42.84
C ALA A 7 16.37 40.95 -41.38
N VAL A 8 15.83 41.74 -40.45
CA VAL A 8 15.71 41.39 -39.04
C VAL A 8 14.53 40.43 -38.90
N ILE A 9 14.81 39.16 -38.61
CA ILE A 9 13.80 38.16 -38.24
C ILE A 9 13.48 38.39 -36.76
N PRO A 10 12.24 38.77 -36.38
CA PRO A 10 11.86 38.82 -34.98
C PRO A 10 11.80 37.38 -34.45
N VAL A 11 12.71 37.07 -33.53
CA VAL A 11 12.68 35.86 -32.72
C VAL A 11 11.39 35.91 -31.90
N LEU A 12 10.41 35.11 -32.32
CA LEU A 12 9.20 34.81 -31.56
C LEU A 12 9.62 34.16 -30.24
N ALA A 13 9.55 34.94 -29.17
CA ALA A 13 9.65 34.46 -27.81
C ALA A 13 8.60 33.38 -27.60
N SER A 14 9.06 32.13 -27.48
CA SER A 14 8.24 31.00 -27.09
C SER A 14 7.76 31.26 -25.67
N PHE A 15 6.48 31.63 -25.53
CA PHE A 15 5.79 31.59 -24.25
C PHE A 15 5.76 30.14 -23.77
N VAL A 16 6.69 29.81 -22.87
CA VAL A 16 6.66 28.58 -22.08
C VAL A 16 5.37 28.62 -21.28
N PHE A 17 4.40 27.80 -21.67
CA PHE A 17 3.18 27.61 -20.90
C PHE A 17 3.55 27.24 -19.46
N ALA A 18 3.22 28.16 -18.55
CA ALA A 18 3.39 27.99 -17.12
C ALA A 18 2.68 26.71 -16.68
N GLY A 19 3.45 25.90 -15.95
CA GLY A 19 3.16 24.50 -15.68
C GLY A 19 1.87 24.24 -14.91
N CYS A 20 1.25 23.12 -15.27
CA CYS A 20 0.59 22.29 -14.28
C CYS A 20 1.62 22.04 -13.16
N THR A 21 1.44 22.73 -12.03
CA THR A 21 2.28 22.53 -10.85
C THR A 21 2.08 21.09 -10.38
N HIS A 22 2.99 20.20 -10.75
CA HIS A 22 3.00 18.84 -10.21
C HIS A 22 3.19 18.94 -8.70
N LEU A 23 2.12 18.65 -7.96
CA LEU A 23 2.20 18.54 -6.50
C LEU A 23 3.21 17.44 -6.15
N PRO A 24 4.16 17.68 -5.23
CA PRO A 24 5.16 16.68 -4.90
C PRO A 24 4.49 15.45 -4.27
N ALA A 25 5.00 14.27 -4.61
CA ALA A 25 4.46 13.00 -4.13
C ALA A 25 4.43 12.95 -2.61
N THR A 26 5.43 13.55 -1.95
CA THR A 26 5.46 13.74 -0.50
C THR A 26 5.41 15.20 -0.08
N GLN A 27 4.81 15.43 1.09
CA GLN A 27 4.65 16.72 1.73
C GLN A 27 4.61 16.45 3.24
N PRO A 28 5.67 16.81 3.99
CA PRO A 28 5.68 16.65 5.43
C PRO A 28 4.64 17.58 6.06
N VAL A 29 4.09 17.15 7.19
CA VAL A 29 3.18 17.96 7.97
C VAL A 29 3.97 19.05 8.69
N LYS A 30 3.46 20.29 8.65
CA LYS A 30 4.09 21.36 9.41
C LYS A 30 3.82 21.16 10.92
N PRO A 31 4.80 21.36 11.82
CA PRO A 31 4.61 21.13 13.25
C PRO A 31 3.42 21.88 13.84
N GLU A 32 3.20 23.13 13.43
CA GLU A 32 2.08 23.96 13.86
C GLU A 32 0.71 23.42 13.41
N VAL A 33 0.67 22.67 12.32
CA VAL A 33 -0.54 22.02 11.81
C VAL A 33 -0.77 20.71 12.56
N LEU A 34 0.27 19.92 12.83
CA LEU A 34 0.14 18.59 13.44
C LEU A 34 -0.59 18.61 14.80
N GLY A 35 -0.33 19.62 15.64
CA GLY A 35 -1.04 19.79 16.90
C GLY A 35 -2.53 20.12 16.71
N ALA A 36 -2.88 20.88 15.68
CA ALA A 36 -4.26 21.25 15.37
C ALA A 36 -5.07 20.12 14.71
N LEU A 37 -4.41 19.09 14.17
CA LEU A 37 -5.06 17.93 13.56
C LEU A 37 -5.65 16.96 14.58
N GLN A 38 -5.27 17.06 15.86
CA GLN A 38 -5.65 16.08 16.90
C GLN A 38 -7.08 16.32 17.42
N PRO A 39 -7.88 15.28 17.68
CA PRO A 39 -7.58 13.87 17.43
C PRO A 39 -7.69 13.51 15.94
N VAL A 40 -6.92 12.50 15.51
CA VAL A 40 -6.87 12.00 14.13
C VAL A 40 -7.58 10.66 14.04
N GLU A 41 -8.54 10.53 13.12
CA GLU A 41 -9.10 9.24 12.72
C GLU A 41 -8.29 8.65 11.56
N VAL A 42 -7.96 7.37 11.62
CA VAL A 42 -7.12 6.70 10.62
C VAL A 42 -7.92 5.62 9.90
N LYS A 43 -7.94 5.69 8.57
CA LYS A 43 -8.54 4.68 7.70
C LYS A 43 -7.47 4.05 6.82
N VAL A 44 -7.30 2.75 6.98
CA VAL A 44 -6.35 1.93 6.23
C VAL A 44 -7.11 1.26 5.09
N GLY A 45 -6.91 1.75 3.87
CA GLY A 45 -7.45 1.16 2.65
C GLY A 45 -6.59 0.03 2.14
N ILE A 46 -7.13 -1.18 2.13
CA ILE A 46 -6.47 -2.36 1.56
C ILE A 46 -7.43 -2.93 0.53
N THR A 47 -7.22 -2.66 -0.76
CA THR A 47 -8.13 -3.17 -1.81
C THR A 47 -8.05 -4.69 -1.95
N GLN A 48 -6.93 -5.29 -1.59
CA GLN A 48 -6.70 -6.72 -1.73
C GLN A 48 -7.11 -7.54 -0.51
N ALA A 49 -7.69 -8.70 -0.79
CA ALA A 49 -7.90 -9.73 0.22
C ALA A 49 -6.60 -10.53 0.47
N GLU A 50 -5.77 -10.70 -0.57
CA GLU A 50 -4.64 -11.62 -0.57
C GLU A 50 -3.48 -11.07 -1.41
N LEU A 51 -2.31 -11.68 -1.29
CA LEU A 51 -1.14 -11.41 -2.12
C LEU A 51 -1.46 -11.65 -3.59
N TYR A 52 -1.01 -10.76 -4.47
CA TYR A 52 -1.07 -10.95 -5.92
C TYR A 52 0.31 -10.76 -6.56
N ALA A 53 0.46 -11.20 -7.81
CA ALA A 53 1.64 -10.92 -8.61
C ALA A 53 1.34 -9.80 -9.61
N ALA A 54 2.21 -8.80 -9.67
CA ALA A 54 2.17 -7.78 -10.69
C ALA A 54 2.36 -8.42 -12.07
N PHE A 55 1.85 -7.78 -13.11
CA PHE A 55 2.06 -8.22 -14.50
C PHE A 55 2.44 -7.04 -15.37
N VAL A 56 3.23 -7.31 -16.41
CA VAL A 56 3.61 -6.27 -17.37
C VAL A 56 2.39 -5.92 -18.21
N ARG A 57 1.90 -4.69 -18.06
CA ARG A 57 0.78 -4.17 -18.85
C ARG A 57 1.21 -4.01 -20.32
N SER A 58 0.32 -4.36 -21.24
CA SER A 58 0.43 -3.97 -22.64
C SER A 58 0.12 -2.48 -22.75
N ASN A 59 1.07 -1.68 -23.26
CA ASN A 59 0.87 -0.25 -23.52
C ASN A 59 0.59 0.01 -25.02
N ALA A 60 0.13 -1.01 -25.76
CA ALA A 60 0.09 -0.99 -27.22
C ALA A 60 -0.98 -0.06 -27.84
N ALA A 61 -1.99 0.40 -27.08
CA ALA A 61 -2.92 1.44 -27.52
C ALA A 61 -3.33 2.38 -26.37
N ALA A 62 -2.64 3.53 -26.25
CA ALA A 62 -2.85 4.51 -25.19
C ALA A 62 -4.10 5.42 -25.34
N THR A 63 -5.14 4.99 -26.07
CA THR A 63 -6.36 5.79 -26.27
C THR A 63 -7.63 4.93 -26.29
N GLY A 64 -8.37 4.80 -25.17
CA GLY A 64 -9.78 4.39 -25.21
C GLY A 64 -10.38 3.83 -23.91
N ALA A 65 -11.23 4.60 -23.22
CA ALA A 65 -11.96 4.27 -21.99
C ALA A 65 -12.83 3.01 -22.04
N ALA A 66 -12.74 2.18 -20.99
CA ALA A 66 -13.73 1.19 -20.49
C ALA A 66 -13.80 -0.21 -21.14
N ALA A 67 -13.24 -1.23 -20.48
CA ALA A 67 -13.60 -2.65 -20.76
C ALA A 67 -13.24 -3.74 -19.71
N CYS A 68 -12.70 -3.45 -18.51
CA CYS A 68 -12.17 -4.53 -17.66
C CYS A 68 -13.05 -4.98 -16.47
N GLY A 69 -14.28 -4.46 -16.35
CA GLY A 69 -15.18 -4.80 -15.23
C GLY A 69 -15.99 -6.09 -15.38
N ALA A 70 -15.84 -6.84 -16.48
CA ALA A 70 -16.80 -7.87 -16.87
C ALA A 70 -16.22 -9.27 -17.14
N VAL A 71 -15.02 -9.60 -16.66
CA VAL A 71 -14.49 -10.98 -16.78
C VAL A 71 -14.94 -11.81 -15.57
N PRO A 72 -15.83 -12.80 -15.75
CA PRO A 72 -16.27 -13.67 -14.65
C PRO A 72 -15.11 -14.52 -14.15
N GLY A 73 -14.91 -14.56 -12.83
CA GLY A 73 -13.88 -15.38 -12.17
C GLY A 73 -12.55 -14.68 -11.89
N LEU A 74 -12.36 -13.45 -12.37
CA LEU A 74 -11.25 -12.60 -11.94
C LEU A 74 -11.77 -11.70 -10.82
N GLY A 75 -11.28 -11.89 -9.59
CA GLY A 75 -11.72 -11.11 -8.44
C GLY A 75 -11.62 -9.59 -8.68
N ILE A 76 -12.41 -8.83 -7.93
CA ILE A 76 -12.49 -7.34 -7.95
C ILE A 76 -11.11 -6.66 -7.94
N LEU A 77 -10.09 -7.35 -7.44
CA LEU A 77 -8.69 -6.96 -7.42
C LEU A 77 -8.09 -6.58 -8.77
N LEU A 78 -8.43 -7.31 -9.84
CA LEU A 78 -7.87 -7.05 -11.17
C LEU A 78 -8.54 -5.86 -11.87
N ALA A 79 -9.77 -5.50 -11.48
CA ALA A 79 -10.48 -4.37 -12.05
C ALA A 79 -9.80 -3.03 -11.68
N ALA A 80 -9.20 -2.94 -10.49
CA ALA A 80 -8.41 -1.78 -10.07
C ALA A 80 -7.05 -1.71 -10.80
N ALA A 81 -6.42 -2.86 -11.07
CA ALA A 81 -5.23 -2.94 -11.91
C ALA A 81 -5.51 -2.60 -13.39
N CYS A 82 -6.77 -2.58 -13.82
CA CYS A 82 -7.17 -2.13 -15.14
C CYS A 82 -7.71 -0.68 -15.17
N GLY A 83 -7.53 0.08 -14.08
CA GLY A 83 -8.00 1.46 -13.96
C GLY A 83 -7.44 2.37 -15.05
N GLY A 84 -8.28 2.68 -16.04
CA GLY A 84 -8.06 3.73 -17.04
C GLY A 84 -7.88 3.21 -18.46
N ALA A 85 -8.98 3.15 -19.21
CA ALA A 85 -9.00 3.38 -20.65
C ALA A 85 -8.08 2.61 -21.60
N MET A 86 -8.25 1.29 -21.65
CA MET A 86 -7.54 0.43 -22.59
C MET A 86 -8.57 -0.34 -23.43
N GLY A 87 -8.48 -0.22 -24.77
CA GLY A 87 -9.43 -0.82 -25.72
C GLY A 87 -9.54 -2.35 -25.55
N ALA A 88 -10.63 -2.95 -26.06
CA ALA A 88 -11.00 -4.34 -25.81
C ALA A 88 -9.89 -5.38 -26.07
N VAL A 89 -9.00 -5.12 -27.05
CA VAL A 89 -7.85 -5.99 -27.34
C VAL A 89 -6.79 -5.92 -26.24
N ASP A 90 -6.38 -4.71 -25.82
CA ASP A 90 -5.43 -4.55 -24.72
C ASP A 90 -6.03 -4.98 -23.38
N ALA A 91 -7.35 -4.80 -23.19
CA ALA A 91 -8.07 -5.36 -22.06
C ALA A 91 -7.98 -6.89 -22.03
N SER A 92 -8.12 -7.58 -23.17
CA SER A 92 -8.01 -9.04 -23.25
C SER A 92 -6.60 -9.58 -22.99
N VAL A 93 -5.57 -8.90 -23.51
CA VAL A 93 -4.16 -9.25 -23.27
C VAL A 93 -3.81 -9.05 -21.80
N ASN A 94 -4.20 -7.90 -21.22
CA ASN A 94 -3.96 -7.63 -19.82
C ASN A 94 -4.76 -8.59 -18.92
N ALA A 95 -6.02 -8.90 -19.25
CA ALA A 95 -6.81 -9.89 -18.51
C ALA A 95 -6.16 -11.28 -18.54
N THR A 96 -5.64 -11.70 -19.70
CA THR A 96 -4.93 -12.98 -19.83
C THR A 96 -3.65 -13.01 -18.99
N ARG A 97 -2.83 -11.95 -19.05
CA ARG A 97 -1.60 -11.84 -18.25
C ARG A 97 -1.88 -11.80 -16.76
N ALA A 98 -2.92 -11.08 -16.38
CA ALA A 98 -3.32 -10.96 -15.00
C ALA A 98 -3.91 -12.27 -14.46
N LYS A 99 -4.65 -13.02 -15.28
CA LYS A 99 -5.08 -14.40 -14.96
C LYS A 99 -3.88 -15.33 -14.77
N ALA A 100 -2.90 -15.30 -15.68
CA ALA A 100 -1.69 -16.12 -15.57
C ALA A 100 -0.88 -15.77 -14.31
N ALA A 101 -0.79 -14.48 -13.95
CA ALA A 101 -0.15 -14.02 -12.73
C ALA A 101 -0.87 -14.54 -11.47
N GLU A 102 -2.20 -14.48 -11.45
CA GLU A 102 -3.04 -15.01 -10.35
C GLU A 102 -2.86 -16.53 -10.19
N GLU A 103 -2.87 -17.28 -11.30
CA GLU A 103 -2.64 -18.73 -11.27
C GLU A 103 -1.23 -19.06 -10.77
N SER A 104 -0.23 -18.25 -11.13
CA SER A 104 1.18 -18.46 -10.74
C SER A 104 1.45 -18.14 -9.27
N VAL A 105 0.75 -17.16 -8.68
CA VAL A 105 0.93 -16.78 -7.26
C VAL A 105 0.17 -17.70 -6.30
N ARG A 106 -0.83 -18.46 -6.79
CA ARG A 106 -1.68 -19.33 -5.97
C ARG A 106 -0.92 -20.24 -4.99
N PRO A 107 0.18 -20.93 -5.38
CA PRO A 107 0.92 -21.77 -4.45
C PRO A 107 1.56 -21.01 -3.28
N LEU A 108 1.78 -19.70 -3.43
CA LEU A 108 2.29 -18.83 -2.36
C LEU A 108 1.14 -18.29 -1.51
N LYS A 109 -0.02 -18.02 -2.10
CA LYS A 109 -1.23 -17.62 -1.36
C LYS A 109 -1.67 -18.69 -0.38
N ASP A 110 -1.66 -19.95 -0.82
CA ASP A 110 -2.02 -21.10 0.02
C ASP A 110 -1.14 -21.20 1.28
N GLU A 111 0.15 -20.82 1.19
CA GLU A 111 1.08 -20.80 2.32
C GLU A 111 0.84 -19.63 3.29
N LEU A 112 0.10 -18.61 2.85
CA LEU A 112 -0.19 -17.38 3.60
C LEU A 112 -1.61 -17.35 4.19
N VAL A 113 -2.37 -18.45 4.10
CA VAL A 113 -3.77 -18.51 4.59
C VAL A 113 -3.92 -18.12 6.07
N ASP A 114 -2.91 -18.40 6.89
CA ASP A 114 -2.91 -18.07 8.31
C ASP A 114 -2.46 -16.61 8.60
N VAL A 115 -1.98 -15.89 7.60
CA VAL A 115 -1.47 -14.52 7.76
C VAL A 115 -2.63 -13.53 7.64
N ASN A 116 -3.13 -13.06 8.78
CA ASN A 116 -4.11 -11.98 8.82
C ASN A 116 -3.43 -10.61 8.61
N PHE A 117 -3.11 -10.30 7.35
CA PHE A 117 -2.43 -9.07 6.97
C PHE A 117 -3.15 -7.81 7.49
N ASP A 118 -4.48 -7.77 7.37
CA ASP A 118 -5.28 -6.62 7.79
C ASP A 118 -5.14 -6.33 9.29
N GLN A 119 -5.24 -7.37 10.11
CA GLN A 119 -5.09 -7.25 11.56
C GLN A 119 -3.66 -6.84 11.93
N LEU A 120 -2.65 -7.51 11.38
CA LEU A 120 -1.24 -7.23 11.64
C LEU A 120 -0.88 -5.79 11.26
N MET A 121 -1.36 -5.33 10.10
CA MET A 121 -1.15 -3.96 9.65
C MET A 121 -1.82 -2.95 10.56
N ARG A 122 -3.09 -3.18 10.95
CA ARG A 122 -3.82 -2.30 11.87
C ARG A 122 -3.10 -2.17 13.21
N GLU A 123 -2.67 -3.30 13.78
CA GLU A 123 -1.97 -3.34 15.07
C GLU A 123 -0.62 -2.64 14.99
N SER A 124 0.21 -2.98 13.98
CA SER A 124 1.52 -2.35 13.77
C SER A 124 1.40 -0.84 13.54
N LEU A 125 0.40 -0.42 12.76
CA LEU A 125 0.14 0.99 12.51
C LEU A 125 -0.32 1.72 13.76
N THR A 126 -1.24 1.15 14.52
CA THR A 126 -1.74 1.72 15.77
C THR A 126 -0.59 1.92 16.75
N GLN A 127 0.24 0.90 16.95
CA GLN A 127 1.42 0.97 17.81
C GLN A 127 2.42 2.02 17.31
N SER A 128 2.70 2.05 16.01
CA SER A 128 3.65 3.01 15.41
C SER A 128 3.17 4.45 15.57
N LEU A 129 1.89 4.73 15.30
CA LEU A 129 1.32 6.07 15.43
C LEU A 129 1.18 6.52 16.89
N GLN A 130 0.91 5.60 17.83
CA GLN A 130 0.92 5.90 19.27
C GLN A 130 2.31 6.30 19.78
N SER A 131 3.39 5.89 19.10
CA SER A 131 4.74 6.34 19.42
C SER A 131 5.05 7.79 19.01
N VAL A 132 4.18 8.41 18.20
CA VAL A 132 4.33 9.80 17.78
C VAL A 132 3.95 10.73 18.95
N PRO A 133 4.88 11.58 19.44
CA PRO A 133 4.59 12.46 20.57
C PRO A 133 3.40 13.38 20.31
N ASN A 134 2.50 13.48 21.29
CA ASN A 134 1.28 14.31 21.26
C ASN A 134 0.25 13.90 20.18
N MET A 135 0.41 12.75 19.53
CA MET A 135 -0.61 12.22 18.61
C MET A 135 -1.74 11.57 19.42
N GLN A 136 -2.97 11.99 19.17
CA GLN A 136 -4.18 11.43 19.73
C GLN A 136 -4.95 10.74 18.61
N LEU A 137 -4.98 9.41 18.64
CA LEU A 137 -5.76 8.62 17.71
C LEU A 137 -7.20 8.51 18.21
N ALA A 138 -8.17 8.87 17.37
CA ALA A 138 -9.58 8.64 17.67
C ALA A 138 -10.00 7.19 17.38
N ASP A 139 -9.61 6.69 16.22
CA ASP A 139 -9.93 5.35 15.72
C ASP A 139 -8.91 4.94 14.65
N VAL A 140 -8.65 3.65 14.52
CA VAL A 140 -7.85 3.05 13.44
C VAL A 140 -8.63 1.89 12.85
N ALA A 141 -9.21 2.08 11.67
CA ALA A 141 -10.02 1.06 11.01
C ALA A 141 -9.47 0.68 9.64
N VAL A 142 -9.58 -0.59 9.29
CA VAL A 142 -9.28 -1.12 7.95
C VAL A 142 -10.56 -1.08 7.12
N THR A 143 -10.45 -0.67 5.86
CA THR A 143 -11.54 -0.72 4.88
C THR A 143 -11.07 -1.37 3.59
N LYS A 144 -11.92 -2.21 3.01
CA LYS A 144 -11.73 -2.77 1.66
C LYS A 144 -12.30 -1.89 0.56
N THR A 145 -13.13 -0.90 0.91
CA THR A 145 -13.76 0.01 -0.06
C THR A 145 -12.92 1.27 -0.21
N VAL A 146 -11.96 1.22 -1.14
CA VAL A 146 -11.03 2.32 -1.44
C VAL A 146 -11.50 3.06 -2.69
N THR A 147 -12.57 3.84 -2.54
CA THR A 147 -13.08 4.72 -3.61
C THR A 147 -13.14 6.15 -3.12
N THR A 148 -13.02 7.12 -4.04
CA THR A 148 -13.11 8.55 -3.72
C THR A 148 -14.42 8.87 -2.99
N GLU A 149 -15.54 8.29 -3.45
CA GLU A 149 -16.85 8.49 -2.84
C GLU A 149 -16.93 7.93 -1.41
N ALA A 150 -16.45 6.71 -1.17
CA ALA A 150 -16.45 6.10 0.15
C ALA A 150 -15.55 6.88 1.13
N TYR A 151 -14.40 7.36 0.65
CA TYR A 151 -13.49 8.17 1.45
C TYR A 151 -14.07 9.54 1.74
N GLU A 152 -14.72 10.21 0.78
CA GLU A 152 -15.41 11.48 0.99
C GLU A 152 -16.54 11.34 2.03
N LYS A 153 -17.34 10.26 1.93
CA LYS A 153 -18.39 9.96 2.90
C LYS A 153 -17.80 9.75 4.30
N THR A 154 -16.73 8.98 4.40
CA THR A 154 -16.02 8.75 5.67
C THR A 154 -15.44 10.05 6.23
N PHE A 155 -14.78 10.83 5.39
CA PHE A 155 -14.19 12.10 5.74
C PHE A 155 -15.22 13.11 6.23
N LYS A 156 -16.43 13.16 5.63
CA LYS A 156 -17.55 14.02 6.04
C LYS A 156 -18.33 13.47 7.24
N GLY A 157 -18.28 12.16 7.49
CA GLY A 157 -18.93 11.50 8.62
C GLY A 157 -18.13 11.49 9.93
N SER A 158 -16.81 11.58 9.86
CA SER A 158 -15.89 11.63 11.02
C SER A 158 -16.28 12.69 12.08
N THR A 159 -15.88 12.56 13.33
CA THR A 159 -15.98 13.66 14.32
C THR A 159 -14.61 14.20 14.72
N SER A 160 -13.54 13.65 14.13
CA SER A 160 -12.15 13.98 14.41
C SER A 160 -11.74 15.29 13.75
N ASN A 161 -10.69 15.92 14.27
CA ASN A 161 -10.18 17.17 13.70
C ASN A 161 -9.46 16.95 12.37
N ALA A 162 -8.98 15.73 12.13
CA ALA A 162 -8.44 15.30 10.85
C ALA A 162 -8.75 13.82 10.59
N VAL A 163 -8.69 13.45 9.31
CA VAL A 163 -8.74 12.05 8.88
C VAL A 163 -7.48 11.73 8.08
N MET A 164 -6.80 10.65 8.46
CA MET A 164 -5.68 10.08 7.75
C MET A 164 -6.16 8.89 6.91
N PHE A 165 -5.91 8.92 5.61
CA PHE A 165 -6.11 7.78 4.73
C PHE A 165 -4.76 7.17 4.39
N ILE A 166 -4.60 5.86 4.59
CA ILE A 166 -3.41 5.11 4.21
C ILE A 166 -3.85 4.05 3.23
N ASN A 167 -3.47 4.20 1.96
CA ASN A 167 -3.71 3.17 0.96
C ASN A 167 -2.50 2.24 0.94
N LEU A 168 -2.75 0.95 1.07
CA LEU A 168 -1.73 -0.08 1.06
C LEU A 168 -1.91 -1.01 -0.13
N ASP A 169 -0.79 -1.35 -0.74
CA ASP A 169 -0.69 -2.36 -1.79
C ASP A 169 0.46 -3.30 -1.45
N TYR A 170 0.29 -4.62 -1.63
CA TYR A 170 1.38 -5.57 -1.43
C TYR A 170 1.32 -6.66 -2.50
N HIS A 171 2.42 -6.85 -3.20
CA HIS A 171 2.48 -7.72 -4.37
C HIS A 171 3.88 -8.27 -4.61
N LEU A 172 3.96 -9.36 -5.38
CA LEU A 172 5.21 -9.83 -5.95
C LEU A 172 5.45 -9.19 -7.32
N SER A 173 6.71 -8.91 -7.65
CA SER A 173 7.10 -8.48 -8.99
C SER A 173 6.69 -9.52 -10.06
N PRO A 174 6.60 -9.15 -11.36
CA PRO A 174 6.14 -10.07 -12.40
C PRO A 174 6.97 -11.34 -12.59
N ASP A 175 8.25 -11.26 -12.24
CA ASP A 175 9.20 -12.37 -12.21
C ASP A 175 9.25 -13.08 -10.85
N PHE A 176 8.42 -12.68 -9.88
CA PHE A 176 8.41 -13.18 -8.51
C PHE A 176 9.73 -12.99 -7.75
N SER A 177 10.66 -12.15 -8.21
CA SER A 177 11.95 -11.95 -7.54
C SER A 177 11.86 -11.12 -6.27
N THR A 178 10.87 -10.21 -6.19
CA THR A 178 10.78 -9.19 -5.14
C THR A 178 9.36 -9.09 -4.60
N LEU A 179 9.22 -9.10 -3.28
CA LEU A 179 8.01 -8.66 -2.59
C LEU A 179 8.08 -7.14 -2.41
N GLU A 180 7.02 -6.44 -2.79
CA GLU A 180 6.83 -5.02 -2.54
C GLU A 180 5.64 -4.80 -1.61
N VAL A 181 5.81 -3.91 -0.63
CA VAL A 181 4.71 -3.37 0.19
C VAL A 181 4.78 -1.86 0.06
N SER A 182 3.73 -1.25 -0.48
CA SER A 182 3.63 0.20 -0.61
C SER A 182 2.57 0.76 0.33
N ALA A 183 2.87 1.91 0.92
CA ALA A 183 2.01 2.64 1.83
C ALA A 183 1.97 4.11 1.43
N ARG A 184 0.80 4.58 1.02
CA ARG A 184 0.55 5.97 0.68
C ARG A 184 -0.33 6.63 1.73
N GLY A 185 0.27 7.49 2.55
CA GLY A 185 -0.43 8.22 3.60
C GLY A 185 -0.84 9.63 3.16
N LEU A 186 -2.07 10.03 3.47
CA LEU A 186 -2.59 11.37 3.27
C LEU A 186 -3.34 11.82 4.52
N ILE A 187 -3.07 13.03 5.05
CA ILE A 187 -3.88 13.59 6.14
C ILE A 187 -4.64 14.82 5.65
N TYR A 188 -5.94 14.82 5.89
CA TYR A 188 -6.86 15.89 5.53
C TYR A 188 -7.42 16.58 6.78
N PRO A 189 -7.25 17.90 6.91
CA PRO A 189 -7.86 18.68 7.97
C PRO A 189 -9.38 18.77 7.80
N ARG A 190 -10.13 18.42 8.85
CA ARG A 190 -11.59 18.41 8.87
C ARG A 190 -12.17 19.49 9.79
N GLY A 191 -11.72 19.53 11.05
CA GLY A 191 -12.21 20.50 12.04
C GLY A 191 -11.83 21.93 11.69
N ALA A 192 -12.62 22.92 12.12
CA ALA A 192 -12.38 24.33 11.81
C ALA A 192 -10.99 24.80 12.27
N THR A 193 -10.53 24.36 13.45
CA THR A 193 -9.20 24.66 13.98
C THR A 193 -8.09 24.08 13.11
N ALA A 194 -8.21 22.81 12.73
CA ALA A 194 -7.27 22.12 11.85
C ALA A 194 -7.18 22.78 10.48
N ARG A 195 -8.33 23.11 9.89
CA ARG A 195 -8.43 23.79 8.58
C ARG A 195 -7.85 25.19 8.62
N LYS A 196 -8.10 25.95 9.69
CA LYS A 196 -7.49 27.27 9.90
C LYS A 196 -5.96 27.17 10.01
N ALA A 197 -5.43 26.22 10.78
CA ALA A 197 -3.98 25.99 10.88
C ALA A 197 -3.37 25.60 9.52
N ALA A 198 -4.09 24.80 8.75
CA ALA A 198 -3.74 24.40 7.39
C ALA A 198 -3.91 25.50 6.32
N LYS A 199 -4.42 26.69 6.69
CA LYS A 199 -4.77 27.78 5.77
C LYS A 199 -5.81 27.38 4.71
N LEU A 200 -6.72 26.48 5.08
CA LEU A 200 -7.88 26.09 4.28
C LEU A 200 -9.13 26.85 4.76
N PRO A 201 -10.16 27.00 3.91
CA PRO A 201 -11.46 27.52 4.34
C PRO A 201 -11.99 26.74 5.54
N THR A 202 -12.45 27.41 6.60
CA THR A 202 -12.88 26.75 7.84
C THR A 202 -14.07 25.83 7.65
N ALA A 203 -14.99 26.19 6.75
CA ALA A 203 -16.08 25.32 6.31
C ALA A 203 -15.61 24.33 5.24
N LEU A 204 -16.22 23.13 5.25
CA LEU A 204 -16.08 22.18 4.14
C LEU A 204 -16.86 22.70 2.93
N SER A 205 -16.32 22.53 1.73
CA SER A 205 -17.06 22.84 0.51
C SER A 205 -18.27 21.90 0.41
N ALA A 206 -19.45 22.47 0.20
CA ALA A 206 -20.66 21.72 -0.11
C ALA A 206 -20.73 21.35 -1.62
N THR A 207 -19.87 21.96 -2.43
CA THR A 207 -19.91 21.85 -3.89
C THR A 207 -19.16 20.59 -4.36
N PRO A 208 -19.80 19.70 -5.14
CA PRO A 208 -19.14 18.48 -5.64
C PRO A 208 -17.90 18.73 -6.52
N SER A 209 -17.81 19.88 -7.19
CA SER A 209 -16.66 20.27 -8.03
C SER A 209 -15.40 20.60 -7.24
N GLU A 210 -15.51 20.75 -5.91
CA GLU A 210 -14.40 21.02 -4.99
C GLU A 210 -14.36 19.92 -3.92
N PRO A 211 -13.91 18.71 -4.28
CA PRO A 211 -13.90 17.59 -3.35
C PRO A 211 -13.04 17.94 -2.13
N ALA A 212 -13.53 17.59 -0.93
CA ALA A 212 -12.81 17.87 0.30
C ALA A 212 -11.45 17.15 0.33
N LEU A 213 -11.38 15.99 -0.33
CA LEU A 213 -10.20 15.14 -0.47
C LEU A 213 -9.34 15.44 -1.69
N ALA A 214 -9.55 16.58 -2.38
CA ALA A 214 -8.63 17.01 -3.43
C ALA A 214 -7.18 17.06 -2.90
N LEU A 215 -6.20 16.60 -3.70
CA LEU A 215 -4.83 16.38 -3.22
C LEU A 215 -4.15 17.65 -2.66
N GLN A 216 -4.54 18.82 -3.14
CA GLN A 216 -4.09 20.12 -2.64
C GLN A 216 -4.58 20.44 -1.21
N ASN A 217 -5.65 19.80 -0.74
CA ASN A 217 -6.19 19.98 0.61
C ASN A 217 -5.48 19.08 1.64
N ALA A 218 -4.66 18.13 1.20
CA ALA A 218 -3.88 17.29 2.10
C ALA A 218 -2.74 18.09 2.74
N THR A 219 -2.67 18.08 4.07
CA THR A 219 -1.58 18.73 4.83
C THR A 219 -0.37 17.83 5.02
N TYR A 220 -0.56 16.54 4.79
CA TYR A 220 0.48 15.52 4.83
C TYR A 220 0.32 14.62 3.61
N ARG A 221 1.42 14.30 2.95
CA ARG A 221 1.50 13.27 1.91
C ARG A 221 2.76 12.46 2.10
N SER A 222 2.65 11.15 2.07
CA SER A 222 3.79 10.25 2.05
C SER A 222 3.58 9.12 1.07
N ASN A 223 4.71 8.64 0.56
CA ASN A 223 4.79 7.45 -0.27
C ASN A 223 5.98 6.65 0.23
N ILE A 224 5.70 5.49 0.81
CA ILE A 224 6.67 4.59 1.42
C ILE A 224 6.58 3.27 0.68
N ILE A 225 7.73 2.75 0.25
CA ILE A 225 7.83 1.49 -0.48
C ILE A 225 8.86 0.63 0.21
N TYR A 226 8.45 -0.55 0.65
CA TYR A 226 9.32 -1.60 1.14
C TYR A 226 9.56 -2.63 0.04
N ARG A 227 10.81 -3.03 -0.17
CA ARG A 227 11.19 -4.05 -1.16
C ARG A 227 12.04 -5.12 -0.51
N ALA A 228 11.62 -6.37 -0.65
CA ALA A 228 12.39 -7.53 -0.23
C ALA A 228 12.64 -8.45 -1.43
N LYS A 229 13.88 -8.41 -1.94
CA LYS A 229 14.33 -9.32 -3.00
C LYS A 229 14.72 -10.66 -2.39
N HIS A 230 14.24 -11.76 -2.97
CA HIS A 230 14.61 -13.09 -2.51
C HIS A 230 16.11 -13.34 -2.77
N PRO A 231 16.90 -13.85 -1.80
CA PRO A 231 18.35 -14.01 -1.98
C PRO A 231 18.74 -14.91 -3.15
N ALA A 232 17.93 -15.93 -3.43
CA ALA A 232 18.13 -16.87 -4.53
C ALA A 232 17.40 -16.47 -5.83
N SER A 233 16.82 -15.26 -5.92
CA SER A 233 16.05 -14.87 -7.11
C SER A 233 16.92 -14.71 -8.35
N GLY A 234 16.42 -15.17 -9.50
CA GLY A 234 16.94 -14.85 -10.84
C GLY A 234 15.82 -14.33 -11.74
N ASP A 235 15.98 -14.45 -13.07
CA ASP A 235 14.98 -14.00 -14.05
C ASP A 235 13.88 -15.04 -14.34
N ASP A 236 13.95 -16.22 -13.70
CA ASP A 236 13.03 -17.34 -13.90
C ASP A 236 11.94 -17.34 -12.82
N ALA A 237 10.72 -16.96 -13.22
CA ALA A 237 9.56 -16.89 -12.34
C ALA A 237 9.25 -18.22 -11.63
N THR A 238 9.40 -19.35 -12.31
CA THR A 238 9.09 -20.68 -11.72
C THR A 238 10.08 -21.01 -10.61
N LYS A 239 11.37 -20.74 -10.83
CA LYS A 239 12.40 -20.92 -9.80
C LYS A 239 12.20 -19.95 -8.64
N ASN A 240 11.81 -18.71 -8.91
CA ASN A 240 11.56 -17.73 -7.87
C ASN A 240 10.34 -18.11 -7.00
N ILE A 241 9.25 -18.60 -7.60
CA ILE A 241 8.10 -19.14 -6.86
C ILE A 241 8.54 -20.32 -5.98
N ALA A 242 9.30 -21.27 -6.52
CA ALA A 242 9.81 -22.40 -5.74
C ALA A 242 10.73 -21.95 -4.59
N ALA A 243 11.55 -20.92 -4.82
CA ALA A 243 12.42 -20.35 -3.81
C ALA A 243 11.63 -19.66 -2.68
N TRP A 244 10.60 -18.88 -3.02
CA TRP A 244 9.70 -18.29 -2.03
C TRP A 244 8.89 -19.33 -1.27
N LYS A 245 8.49 -20.43 -1.92
CA LYS A 245 7.72 -21.51 -1.30
C LYS A 245 8.56 -22.39 -0.37
N ALA A 246 9.88 -22.45 -0.59
CA ALA A 246 10.78 -23.23 0.24
C ALA A 246 10.60 -22.90 1.73
N ASP A 247 10.77 -23.91 2.58
CA ASP A 247 10.61 -23.75 4.03
C ASP A 247 9.22 -23.19 4.42
N ASN A 248 8.15 -23.70 3.79
CA ASN A 248 6.74 -23.30 4.02
C ASN A 248 6.50 -21.79 3.90
N ALA A 249 7.13 -21.21 2.88
CA ALA A 249 7.17 -19.78 2.63
C ALA A 249 7.63 -18.90 3.80
N ARG A 250 8.52 -19.42 4.67
CA ARG A 250 9.04 -18.68 5.83
C ARG A 250 9.63 -17.32 5.43
N LEU A 251 10.43 -17.25 4.36
CA LEU A 251 11.02 -16.00 3.91
C LEU A 251 9.97 -15.00 3.43
N LEU A 252 8.90 -15.46 2.77
CA LEU A 252 7.80 -14.61 2.33
C LEU A 252 7.02 -14.04 3.53
N LYS A 253 6.71 -14.89 4.51
CA LYS A 253 6.05 -14.49 5.77
C LYS A 253 6.87 -13.44 6.52
N VAL A 254 8.17 -13.70 6.68
CA VAL A 254 9.10 -12.74 7.29
C VAL A 254 9.14 -11.42 6.52
N ALA A 255 9.24 -11.47 5.19
CA ALA A 255 9.27 -10.27 4.36
C ALA A 255 7.97 -9.45 4.46
N LEU A 256 6.80 -10.11 4.54
CA LEU A 256 5.51 -9.44 4.75
C LEU A 256 5.43 -8.76 6.12
N LEU A 257 5.83 -9.48 7.19
CA LEU A 257 5.82 -8.94 8.56
C LEU A 257 6.80 -7.77 8.72
N ASP A 258 8.01 -7.90 8.18
CA ASP A 258 8.99 -6.81 8.18
C ASP A 258 8.50 -5.64 7.30
N GLY A 259 7.89 -5.93 6.14
CA GLY A 259 7.29 -4.91 5.29
C GLY A 259 6.20 -4.09 6.00
N ILE A 260 5.33 -4.73 6.76
CA ILE A 260 4.35 -4.06 7.63
C ILE A 260 5.08 -3.18 8.66
N ALA A 261 6.01 -3.76 9.42
CA ALA A 261 6.70 -3.08 10.51
C ALA A 261 7.52 -1.86 10.02
N GLN A 262 8.29 -2.02 8.95
CA GLN A 262 9.08 -0.94 8.36
C GLN A 262 8.17 0.16 7.79
N SER A 263 7.11 -0.21 7.07
CA SER A 263 6.21 0.78 6.46
C SER A 263 5.51 1.63 7.51
N THR A 264 5.01 1.03 8.60
CA THR A 264 4.36 1.77 9.68
C THR A 264 5.34 2.60 10.51
N ALA A 265 6.53 2.06 10.79
CA ALA A 265 7.56 2.79 11.52
C ALA A 265 8.07 4.00 10.72
N LEU A 266 8.29 3.85 9.42
CA LEU A 266 8.68 4.95 8.54
C LEU A 266 7.59 6.00 8.43
N LEU A 267 6.32 5.60 8.36
CA LEU A 267 5.19 6.53 8.35
C LEU A 267 5.13 7.36 9.63
N ALA A 268 5.25 6.72 10.79
CA ALA A 268 5.29 7.40 12.09
C ALA A 268 6.52 8.31 12.22
N SER A 269 7.68 7.89 11.71
CA SER A 269 8.89 8.71 11.71
C SER A 269 8.78 9.91 10.76
N ASP A 270 8.13 9.75 9.61
CA ASP A 270 7.97 10.81 8.61
C ASP A 270 7.00 11.89 9.10
N LEU A 271 5.96 11.53 9.85
CA LEU A 271 5.07 12.47 10.55
C LEU A 271 5.79 13.34 11.58
N GLN A 272 6.84 12.81 12.21
CA GLN A 272 7.66 13.53 13.19
C GLN A 272 8.78 14.33 12.52
N SER A 273 9.02 14.08 11.23
CA SER A 273 10.17 14.64 10.56
C SER A 273 10.02 16.15 10.41
N LYS A 274 11.01 16.88 10.92
CA LYS A 274 11.17 18.31 10.66
C LYS A 274 11.85 18.56 9.30
N HIS A 275 12.01 17.52 8.48
CA HIS A 275 12.87 17.57 7.33
C HIS A 275 12.30 18.56 6.30
N PRO A 276 13.12 19.48 5.75
CA PRO A 276 12.78 20.01 4.44
C PRO A 276 12.62 18.82 3.50
N ILE A 277 11.68 18.91 2.56
CA ILE A 277 11.33 17.86 1.58
C ILE A 277 12.60 17.26 0.92
N TYR A 278 13.70 18.03 0.91
CA TYR A 278 15.00 17.74 0.33
C TYR A 278 16.14 17.93 1.36
N ALA A 279 16.20 17.11 2.42
CA ALA A 279 17.44 17.03 3.21
C ALA A 279 18.61 16.61 2.29
N ALA A 280 19.78 17.25 2.46
CA ALA A 280 20.96 16.94 1.66
C ALA A 280 21.32 15.45 1.78
N ALA A 281 21.58 14.80 0.65
CA ALA A 281 21.96 13.40 0.59
C ALA A 281 23.24 13.16 1.40
N THR A 282 23.32 12.06 2.16
CA THR A 282 24.63 11.62 2.70
C THR A 282 25.45 10.93 1.61
N ALA A 283 24.80 10.33 0.62
CA ALA A 283 25.38 9.82 -0.63
C ALA A 283 24.27 9.66 -1.69
N ASN A 284 24.62 9.81 -2.97
CA ASN A 284 23.74 9.46 -4.09
C ASN A 284 23.97 7.99 -4.47
N VAL A 285 22.89 7.25 -4.67
CA VAL A 285 22.92 5.85 -5.12
C VAL A 285 22.20 5.75 -6.46
N ASP A 286 22.85 5.14 -7.43
CA ASP A 286 22.20 4.77 -8.69
C ASP A 286 21.26 3.59 -8.43
N THR A 287 19.99 3.76 -8.78
CA THR A 287 18.98 2.72 -8.59
C THR A 287 18.76 1.95 -9.90
N PRO A 288 18.21 0.71 -9.85
CA PRO A 288 17.98 -0.10 -11.06
C PRO A 288 17.14 0.59 -12.15
N LEU A 289 16.35 1.61 -11.78
CA LEU A 289 15.54 2.42 -12.70
C LEU A 289 16.31 3.60 -13.32
N GLY A 290 17.63 3.69 -13.11
CA GLY A 290 18.46 4.81 -13.57
C GLY A 290 18.21 6.13 -12.81
N LEU A 291 17.38 6.09 -11.76
CA LEU A 291 17.10 7.24 -10.91
C LEU A 291 18.14 7.34 -9.81
N LYS A 292 18.57 8.57 -9.50
CA LYS A 292 19.42 8.86 -8.34
C LYS A 292 18.55 9.00 -7.10
N ALA A 293 18.88 8.25 -6.05
CA ALA A 293 18.24 8.38 -4.75
C ALA A 293 19.27 8.74 -3.67
N ASN A 294 18.82 9.45 -2.65
CA ASN A 294 19.65 9.80 -1.50
C ASN A 294 19.62 8.65 -0.49
N LEU A 295 20.79 8.15 -0.10
CA LEU A 295 20.88 7.24 1.05
C LEU A 295 20.52 8.04 2.31
N VAL A 296 19.48 7.61 3.03
CA VAL A 296 19.06 8.21 4.30
C VAL A 296 19.70 7.46 5.47
N SER A 297 19.66 6.13 5.42
CA SER A 297 20.33 5.28 6.41
C SER A 297 20.64 3.91 5.83
N GLN A 298 21.64 3.23 6.39
CA GLN A 298 21.99 1.86 6.05
C GLN A 298 22.20 1.08 7.35
N ARG A 299 21.57 -0.09 7.44
CA ARG A 299 21.69 -1.04 8.55
C ARG A 299 21.94 -2.43 7.98
N ASN A 300 22.23 -3.40 8.85
CA ASN A 300 22.40 -4.79 8.42
C ASN A 300 21.13 -5.36 7.77
N THR A 301 19.95 -4.89 8.18
CA THR A 301 18.66 -5.36 7.65
C THR A 301 18.24 -4.69 6.35
N GLY A 302 18.92 -3.62 5.89
CA GLY A 302 18.55 -2.95 4.66
C GLY A 302 19.03 -1.50 4.55
N LYS A 303 18.60 -0.85 3.47
CA LYS A 303 18.94 0.54 3.15
C LYS A 303 17.66 1.36 3.01
N LEU A 304 17.60 2.51 3.67
CA LEU A 304 16.56 3.50 3.46
C LEU A 304 17.04 4.54 2.47
N LEU A 305 16.33 4.68 1.36
CA LEU A 305 16.58 5.62 0.28
C LEU A 305 15.45 6.68 0.25
N ARG A 306 15.78 7.90 -0.15
CA ARG A 306 14.82 8.98 -0.43
C ARG A 306 14.98 9.42 -1.88
N TYR A 307 13.91 9.31 -2.65
CA TYR A 307 13.91 9.70 -4.06
C TYR A 307 13.66 11.21 -4.24
N PRO A 308 13.93 11.78 -5.43
CA PRO A 308 13.73 13.20 -5.70
C PRO A 308 12.28 13.69 -5.59
N ASP A 309 11.30 12.80 -5.70
CA ASP A 309 9.88 13.09 -5.44
C ASP A 309 9.53 13.09 -3.93
N GLY A 310 10.54 12.79 -3.10
CA GLY A 310 10.49 12.67 -1.65
C GLY A 310 9.94 11.34 -1.14
N SER A 311 9.67 10.37 -2.02
CA SER A 311 9.25 9.01 -1.64
C SER A 311 10.37 8.29 -0.87
N LEU A 312 9.99 7.46 0.10
CA LEU A 312 10.91 6.66 0.91
C LEU A 312 10.89 5.21 0.43
N TYR A 313 12.07 4.63 0.18
CA TYR A 313 12.22 3.24 -0.21
C TYR A 313 13.09 2.51 0.79
N PHE A 314 12.59 1.43 1.38
CA PHE A 314 13.38 0.54 2.20
C PHE A 314 13.71 -0.73 1.43
N ASP A 315 14.97 -0.86 1.02
CA ASP A 315 15.49 -2.05 0.36
C ASP A 315 16.02 -3.02 1.41
N ALA A 316 15.23 -4.04 1.71
CA ALA A 316 15.53 -5.03 2.72
C ALA A 316 16.61 -6.02 2.24
N ALA A 317 17.58 -6.26 3.12
CA ALA A 317 18.52 -7.37 3.01
C ALA A 317 17.86 -8.61 3.62
N LEU A 318 16.96 -9.27 2.86
CA LEU A 318 16.03 -10.28 3.39
C LEU A 318 16.72 -11.42 4.15
N ALA A 319 17.90 -11.86 3.73
CA ALA A 319 18.67 -12.88 4.46
C ALA A 319 18.99 -12.44 5.91
N ASN A 320 19.35 -11.16 6.09
CA ASN A 320 19.67 -10.59 7.39
C ASN A 320 18.41 -10.32 8.21
N VAL A 321 17.31 -9.91 7.57
CA VAL A 321 16.00 -9.76 8.22
C VAL A 321 15.54 -11.11 8.78
N ALA A 322 15.62 -12.18 7.96
CA ALA A 322 15.24 -13.52 8.37
C ALA A 322 16.14 -14.12 9.45
N ALA A 323 17.42 -13.75 9.49
CA ALA A 323 18.33 -14.15 10.56
C ALA A 323 18.05 -13.43 11.89
N ALA A 324 17.48 -12.21 11.83
CA ALA A 324 17.11 -11.43 13.01
C ALA A 324 15.68 -11.70 13.53
N ALA A 325 14.85 -12.40 12.74
CA ALA A 325 13.47 -12.68 13.11
C ALA A 325 13.37 -13.70 14.26
N PRO A 326 12.48 -13.49 15.25
CA PRO A 326 12.29 -14.44 16.34
C PRO A 326 11.78 -15.79 15.81
N ALA A 327 12.29 -16.88 16.38
CA ALA A 327 12.03 -18.26 15.93
C ALA A 327 10.55 -18.68 15.93
N VAL A 328 9.66 -17.93 16.60
CA VAL A 328 8.22 -18.23 16.67
C VAL A 328 7.52 -17.99 15.31
N VAL A 329 8.11 -17.19 14.42
CA VAL A 329 7.63 -17.07 13.02
C VAL A 329 7.94 -18.34 12.21
N ALA A 330 8.74 -19.27 12.75
CA ALA A 330 9.26 -20.45 12.04
C ALA A 330 8.43 -21.74 12.18
N THR A 331 7.35 -21.76 12.96
CA THR A 331 6.55 -22.99 13.16
C THR A 331 5.05 -22.71 13.14
N SER A 332 4.41 -22.81 11.97
CA SER A 332 3.06 -23.38 11.94
C SER A 332 3.24 -24.91 12.00
N PRO A 333 2.80 -25.60 13.07
CA PRO A 333 2.77 -27.04 13.06
C PRO A 333 1.58 -27.49 12.21
N ALA A 334 1.84 -27.91 10.97
CA ALA A 334 0.91 -28.76 10.26
C ALA A 334 1.04 -30.18 10.82
N THR A 335 0.19 -30.53 11.79
CA THR A 335 -0.16 -31.93 12.04
C THR A 335 -1.59 -31.98 12.58
N PRO A 336 -2.54 -32.66 11.93
CA PRO A 336 -3.81 -32.95 12.56
C PRO A 336 -3.53 -33.93 13.70
N SER A 337 -3.86 -33.55 14.93
CA SER A 337 -3.89 -34.50 16.04
C SER A 337 -5.04 -35.49 15.79
N ALA A 338 -4.70 -36.59 15.12
CA ALA A 338 -5.41 -37.84 15.23
C ALA A 338 -4.97 -38.48 16.56
N ASP A 339 -5.68 -38.17 17.65
CA ASP A 339 -5.93 -39.12 18.75
C ASP A 339 -6.76 -38.46 19.85
N ALA A 340 -8.04 -38.77 19.85
CA ALA A 340 -8.84 -38.92 21.05
C ALA A 340 -9.88 -40.01 20.78
N ALA A 341 -9.38 -41.24 20.65
CA ALA A 341 -10.22 -42.44 20.74
C ALA A 341 -10.83 -42.50 22.15
N ALA A 342 -12.13 -42.22 22.24
CA ALA A 342 -12.92 -42.53 23.41
C ALA A 342 -13.11 -44.06 23.50
N PRO A 343 -12.92 -44.69 24.67
CA PRO A 343 -13.21 -46.11 24.80
C PRO A 343 -14.73 -46.30 24.88
N ALA A 344 -15.25 -47.10 23.96
CA ALA A 344 -16.56 -47.72 24.09
C ALA A 344 -16.52 -48.77 25.22
N ALA A 345 -17.47 -48.70 26.14
CA ALA A 345 -17.89 -49.81 26.99
C ALA A 345 -19.41 -49.77 27.17
N ALA A 346 -19.97 -50.96 27.33
CA ALA A 346 -21.26 -51.38 26.84
C ALA A 346 -22.47 -51.10 27.75
N VAL A 347 -23.61 -50.85 27.10
CA VAL A 347 -24.92 -51.50 27.26
C VAL A 347 -25.43 -51.79 28.69
N SER A 348 -26.55 -51.14 29.04
CA SER A 348 -27.72 -51.86 29.56
C SER A 348 -29.01 -51.14 29.18
N ALA A 349 -29.89 -51.90 28.55
CA ALA A 349 -31.24 -51.54 28.13
C ALA A 349 -32.24 -51.60 29.30
N VAL A 350 -33.49 -51.24 28.99
CA VAL A 350 -34.79 -51.42 29.69
C VAL A 350 -35.45 -50.03 29.90
N GLN A 351 -36.24 -49.51 28.95
CA GLN A 351 -37.64 -49.84 28.60
C GLN A 351 -38.66 -49.03 29.42
N ALA A 352 -39.41 -48.15 28.77
CA ALA A 352 -40.89 -48.15 28.77
C ALA A 352 -41.44 -46.93 28.02
N VAL A 353 -42.32 -47.24 27.07
CA VAL A 353 -43.21 -46.36 26.33
C VAL A 353 -44.39 -45.96 27.22
N ALA A 354 -44.81 -44.71 27.18
CA ALA A 354 -46.21 -44.34 27.37
C ALA A 354 -46.51 -42.99 26.68
N ASP A 355 -47.22 -43.09 25.55
CA ASP A 355 -48.15 -42.08 25.06
C ASP A 355 -49.07 -41.59 26.19
N THR A 356 -49.36 -40.29 26.28
CA THR A 356 -50.73 -39.78 26.33
C THR A 356 -50.75 -38.28 25.98
N ALA A 357 -51.62 -37.94 25.03
CA ALA A 357 -52.00 -36.59 24.64
C ALA A 357 -52.73 -35.81 25.76
N ALA A 358 -52.67 -34.48 25.73
CA ALA A 358 -53.84 -33.58 25.61
C ALA A 358 -53.57 -32.16 26.14
N LYS A 359 -53.98 -31.20 25.31
CA LYS A 359 -54.36 -29.79 25.57
C LYS A 359 -53.32 -28.83 26.15
#